data_AF-A0A3M1B1X3-F1
#
_entry.id   AF-A0A3M1B1X3-F1
#
_cell.length_a   1.000
_cell.length_b   1.000
_cell.length_c   1.000
_cell.angle_alpha   90.00
_cell.angle_beta   90.00
_cell.angle_gamma   90.00
#
_symmetry.space_group_name_H-M   'P 1'
#
loop_
_entity.id
_entity.type
_entity.pdbx_description
1 polymer ?
#
loop_
_entity_poly.entity_id
_entity_poly.type
_entity_poly.pdbx_seq_one_letter_code
_entity_poly.pdbx_strand_id
1 'polypeptide(L)' 'EPEVSFGVEGSFHRHFCTPYEGERLWGRVVATYLRGDLIFCEGEHRGEPRGRVLRKL' A
#
# COMPACT_ATOMS: atom_id res chain seq x y z
N GLU A 1 0.21 -3.52 20.04
CA GLU A 1 -0.96 -3.34 19.16
C GLU A 1 -0.70 -2.11 18.28
N PRO A 2 -1.19 -2.00 17.03
CA PRO A 2 -0.94 -0.77 16.30
C PRO A 2 -1.92 0.31 16.78
N GLU A 3 -1.40 1.26 17.54
CA GLU A 3 -2.11 2.42 18.12
C GLU A 3 -2.32 3.56 17.10
N VAL A 4 -1.94 3.35 15.84
CA VAL A 4 -1.96 4.38 14.79
C VAL A 4 -3.24 4.29 13.98
N SER A 5 -4.03 5.35 13.99
CA SER A 5 -5.18 5.53 13.08
C SER A 5 -4.85 6.50 11.95
N PHE A 6 -5.50 6.35 10.80
CA PHE A 6 -5.38 7.28 9.67
C PHE A 6 -6.73 7.45 8.97
N GLY A 7 -6.94 8.62 8.36
CA GLY A 7 -8.08 8.87 7.48
C GLY A 7 -7.77 8.37 6.07
N VAL A 8 -8.77 7.83 5.39
CA VAL A 8 -8.63 7.42 3.99
C VAL A 8 -8.89 8.61 3.09
N GLU A 9 -7.83 9.07 2.43
CA GLU A 9 -7.85 10.17 1.47
C GLU A 9 -7.15 9.71 0.18
N GLY A 10 -7.93 9.24 -0.79
CA GLY A 10 -7.42 8.76 -2.07
C GLY A 10 -6.73 7.38 -2.04
N SER A 11 -6.14 6.99 -3.19
CA SER A 11 -5.46 5.70 -3.35
C SER A 11 -4.50 5.70 -4.54
N PHE A 12 -3.62 4.69 -4.62
CA PHE A 12 -2.76 4.45 -5.80
C PHE A 12 -3.51 3.81 -6.98
N HIS A 13 -4.83 3.69 -6.91
CA HIS A 13 -5.63 3.16 -8.01
C HIS A 13 -5.72 4.17 -9.15
N ARG A 14 -5.95 3.67 -10.37
CA ARG A 14 -6.25 4.50 -11.55
C ARG A 14 -7.45 5.43 -11.32
N HIS A 15 -8.46 4.94 -10.60
CA HIS A 15 -9.65 5.70 -10.25
C HIS A 15 -9.67 5.92 -8.74
N PHE A 16 -9.77 7.17 -8.32
CA PHE A 16 -9.78 7.59 -6.92
C PHE A 16 -11.13 7.30 -6.26
N CYS A 17 -11.55 6.04 -6.27
CA CYS A 17 -12.75 5.57 -5.61
C CYS A 17 -12.43 4.34 -4.76
N THR A 18 -12.83 4.41 -3.50
CA THR A 18 -12.74 3.31 -2.54
C THR A 18 -13.97 3.37 -1.64
N PRO A 19 -14.57 2.23 -1.25
CA PRO A 19 -15.66 2.22 -0.28
C PRO A 19 -15.24 2.71 1.11
N TYR A 20 -13.93 2.87 1.34
CA TYR A 20 -13.37 3.37 2.59
C TYR A 20 -13.15 4.88 2.60
N GLU A 21 -13.50 5.61 1.53
CA GLU A 21 -13.25 7.06 1.45
C GLU A 21 -13.93 7.79 2.61
N GLY A 22 -13.18 8.61 3.35
CA GLY A 22 -13.68 9.32 4.54
C GLY A 22 -13.74 8.49 5.83
N GLU A 23 -13.48 7.18 5.77
CA GLU A 23 -13.43 6.33 6.96
C GLU A 23 -12.12 6.49 7.74
N ARG A 24 -12.18 6.20 9.05
CA ARG A 24 -11.00 6.09 9.92
C ARG A 24 -10.59 4.62 10.04
N LEU A 25 -9.39 4.30 9.59
CA LEU A 25 -8.81 2.95 9.70
C LEU A 25 -7.71 2.90 10.77
N TRP A 26 -7.40 1.70 11.23
CA TRP A 26 -6.41 1.41 12.27
C TRP A 26 -5.31 0.51 11.74
N GLY A 27 -4.07 0.77 12.15
CA GLY A 27 -2.90 0.07 11.64
C GLY A 27 -2.49 0.57 10.26
N ARG A 28 -1.44 1.40 10.21
CA ARG A 28 -0.86 1.89 8.97
C ARG A 28 0.25 0.96 8.47
N VAL A 29 0.25 0.66 7.17
CA VAL A 29 1.39 -0.01 6.52
C VAL A 29 2.56 0.99 6.45
N VAL A 30 3.61 0.73 7.22
CA VAL A 30 4.83 1.57 7.25
C VAL A 30 5.82 1.16 6.16
N ALA A 31 5.96 -0.15 5.92
CA ALA A 31 6.86 -0.69 4.92
C ALA A 31 6.33 -1.98 4.28
N THR A 32 6.70 -2.22 3.02
CA THR A 32 6.47 -3.50 2.34
C THR A 32 7.76 -3.94 1.67
N TYR A 33 8.14 -5.19 1.92
CA TYR A 33 9.32 -5.82 1.35
C TYR A 33 8.91 -6.93 0.37
N LEU A 34 9.51 -6.94 -0.82
CA LEU A 34 9.35 -7.98 -1.82
C LEU A 34 10.68 -8.70 -2.04
N ARG A 35 10.77 -9.96 -1.60
CA ARG A 35 11.99 -10.79 -1.70
C ARG A 35 13.24 -10.10 -1.13
N GLY A 36 13.09 -9.42 0.01
CA GLY A 36 14.16 -8.70 0.70
C GLY A 36 14.32 -7.23 0.29
N ASP A 37 13.74 -6.79 -0.83
CA ASP A 37 13.83 -5.41 -1.28
C ASP A 37 12.68 -4.55 -0.74
N LEU A 38 12.99 -3.35 -0.21
CA LEU A 38 11.99 -2.37 0.19
C LEU A 38 11.30 -1.77 -1.05
N ILE A 39 10.00 -2.02 -1.21
CA ILE A 39 9.21 -1.56 -2.38
C ILE A 39 8.14 -0.52 -2.05
N PHE A 40 7.82 -0.34 -0.78
CA PHE A 40 6.92 0.69 -0.29
C PHE A 40 7.39 1.13 1.08
N CYS A 41 7.46 2.43 1.34
CA CYS A 41 7.87 2.96 2.64
C CYS A 41 7.24 4.33 2.87
N GLU A 42 6.60 4.50 4.03
CA GLU A 42 6.00 5.76 4.48
C GLU A 42 5.04 6.40 3.46
N GLY A 43 4.13 5.59 2.91
CA GLY A 43 3.14 6.12 1.98
C GLY A 43 3.62 6.27 0.54
N GLU A 44 4.82 5.79 0.18
CA GLU A 44 5.38 5.96 -1.17
C GLU A 44 5.89 4.65 -1.76
N HIS A 45 5.65 4.44 -3.06
CA HIS A 45 6.30 3.38 -3.84
C HIS A 45 7.80 3.67 -4.01
N ARG A 46 8.64 2.63 -3.89
CA ARG A 46 10.09 2.75 -3.99
C ARG A 46 10.63 1.98 -5.20
N GLY A 47 11.41 2.68 -6.02
CA GLY A 47 12.10 2.10 -7.19
C GLY A 47 11.15 1.64 -8.30
N GLU A 48 11.72 0.91 -9.24
CA GLU A 48 10.99 0.37 -10.40
C GLU A 48 10.13 -0.86 -10.05
N PRO A 49 9.11 -1.20 -10.84
CA PRO A 49 8.33 -2.42 -10.67
C PRO A 49 9.19 -3.71 -10.68
N ARG A 50 9.13 -4.49 -9.60
CA ARG A 50 9.91 -5.74 -9.42
C ARG A 50 9.07 -7.01 -9.39
N GLY A 51 7.80 -6.93 -9.76
CA GLY A 51 6.91 -8.08 -9.87
C GLY A 51 7.44 -9.11 -10.87
N ARG A 52 7.18 -10.40 -10.62
CA ARG A 52 7.49 -11.48 -11.57
C ARG A 52 6.27 -12.39 -11.69
N VAL A 53 5.92 -12.77 -12.91
CA VAL A 53 4.87 -13.76 -13.15
C VAL A 53 5.41 -15.12 -12.72
N LEU A 54 4.75 -15.78 -11.78
CA LEU A 54 5.19 -17.09 -11.25
C LEU A 54 4.71 -18.24 -12.13
N ARG A 55 3.53 -18.11 -12.74
CA ARG A 55 2.95 -19.09 -13.66
C ARG A 55 2.05 -18.36 -14.64
N LYS A 56 2.15 -18.69 -15.93
CA LYS A 56 1.16 -18.33 -16.94
C LYS A 56 0.23 -19.54 -17.11
N LEU A 57 -1.08 -19.27 -17.15
CA LEU A 57 -2.10 -20.26 -17.48
C LEU A 57 -2.21 -20.40 -18.99
#